data_AF-K6DHQ4-F1
#
_entry.id   AF-K6DHQ4-F1
#
_cell.length_a   1.000
_cell.length_b   1.000
_cell.length_c   1.000
_cell.angle_alpha   90.00
_cell.angle_beta   90.00
_cell.angle_gamma   90.00
#
_symmetry.space_group_name_H-M   'P 1'
#
loop_
_entity.id
_entity.type
_entity.pdbx_description
1 polymer ?
#
loop_
_entity_poly.entity_id
_entity_poly.type
_entity_poly.pdbx_seq_one_letter_code
_entity_poly.pdbx_strand_id
1 'polypeptide(L)'
;MNIHNKVLPADRNLAYQLEECSIACLRNAYVYRMTGDRETAARWMEEARRCERDLDKLIQKKQERDRLEEVVKDLKARGILCEIVRRSIG
;
A
#
# COMPACT_ATOMS: atom_id res chain seq x y z
N MET A 1 -10.33 5.41 -7.34
CA MET A 1 -10.08 3.96 -7.24
C MET A 1 -10.27 3.57 -5.78
N ASN A 2 -11.01 2.52 -5.44
CA ASN A 2 -11.28 2.21 -4.02
C ASN A 2 -10.12 1.38 -3.41
N ILE A 3 -9.23 2.05 -2.66
CA ILE A 3 -8.03 1.44 -2.05
C ILE A 3 -8.37 0.39 -0.97
N HIS A 4 -9.53 0.50 -0.32
CA HIS A 4 -9.93 -0.37 0.79
C HIS A 4 -10.11 -1.84 0.40
N ASN A 5 -10.36 -2.11 -0.88
CA ASN A 5 -10.47 -3.46 -1.42
C ASN A 5 -9.13 -4.03 -1.89
N LYS A 6 -8.07 -3.22 -1.96
CA LYS A 6 -6.73 -3.64 -2.43
C LYS A 6 -5.76 -3.96 -1.29
N VAL A 7 -6.13 -3.68 -0.05
CA VAL A 7 -5.30 -3.92 1.14
C VAL A 7 -5.99 -4.86 2.13
N LEU A 8 -5.22 -5.42 3.06
CA LEU A 8 -5.77 -6.23 4.15
C LEU A 8 -6.69 -5.37 5.04
N PRO A 9 -7.73 -5.94 5.67
CA PRO A 9 -8.60 -5.19 6.58
C PRO A 9 -7.85 -4.43 7.68
N ALA A 10 -6.80 -5.05 8.23
CA ALA A 10 -5.95 -4.44 9.27
C ALA A 10 -5.13 -3.24 8.78
N ASP A 11 -4.86 -3.15 7.48
CA ASP A 11 -4.03 -2.10 6.88
C ASP A 11 -4.87 -0.95 6.28
N ARG A 12 -6.21 -1.01 6.34
CA ARG A 12 -7.11 -0.03 5.70
C ARG A 12 -6.92 1.40 6.17
N ASN A 13 -6.76 1.61 7.48
CA ASN A 13 -6.56 2.95 8.04
C ASN A 13 -5.23 3.55 7.58
N LEU A 14 -4.16 2.75 7.59
CA LEU A 14 -2.85 3.19 7.10
C LEU A 14 -2.90 3.49 5.60
N ALA A 15 -3.56 2.65 4.81
CA ALA A 15 -3.74 2.87 3.37
C ALA A 15 -4.48 4.18 3.07
N TYR A 16 -5.52 4.49 3.85
CA TYR A 16 -6.26 5.74 3.75
C TYR A 16 -5.37 6.95 4.07
N GLN A 17 -4.61 6.89 5.17
CA GLN A 17 -3.68 7.95 5.56
C GLN A 17 -2.59 8.20 4.51
N LEU A 18 -2.07 7.13 3.88
CA LEU A 18 -1.08 7.23 2.81
C LEU A 18 -1.69 7.86 1.54
N GLU A 19 -2.93 7.52 1.20
CA GLU A 19 -3.64 8.14 0.07
C GLU A 19 -3.90 9.62 0.31
N GLU A 20 -4.39 10.01 1.49
CA GLU A 20 -4.57 11.41 1.87
C GLU A 20 -3.25 12.18 1.88
N CYS A 21 -2.18 11.57 2.43
CA CYS A 21 -0.82 12.11 2.40
C CYS A 21 -0.39 12.43 0.96
N SER A 22 -0.51 11.46 0.05
CA SER A 22 -0.08 11.63 -1.34
C SER A 22 -0.84 12.78 -2.01
N ILE A 23 -2.17 12.83 -1.84
CA ILE A 23 -3.01 13.91 -2.39
C ILE A 23 -2.60 15.28 -1.84
N ALA A 24 -2.36 15.39 -0.53
CA ALA A 24 -1.92 16.64 0.08
C ALA A 24 -0.55 17.08 -0.44
N CYS A 25 0.40 16.15 -0.56
CA CYS A 25 1.74 16.41 -1.09
C CYS A 25 1.67 16.88 -2.55
N LEU A 26 0.86 16.25 -3.40
CA LEU A 26 0.67 16.65 -4.79
C LEU A 26 0.04 18.05 -4.91
N ARG A 27 -0.92 18.39 -4.04
CA ARG A 27 -1.49 19.74 -3.98
C ARG A 27 -0.44 20.78 -3.61
N ASN A 28 0.38 20.51 -2.59
CA ASN A 28 1.47 21.40 -2.21
C ASN A 28 2.49 21.56 -3.35
N ALA A 29 2.90 20.47 -3.97
CA ALA A 29 3.81 20.50 -5.12
C ALA A 29 3.29 21.41 -6.24
N TYR A 30 1.98 21.32 -6.54
CA TYR A 30 1.34 22.19 -7.52
C TYR A 30 1.40 23.67 -7.12
N VAL A 31 1.07 24.00 -5.86
CA VAL A 31 1.11 25.37 -5.35
C VAL A 31 2.52 25.97 -5.46
N TYR A 32 3.55 25.27 -4.98
CA TYR A 32 4.94 25.77 -5.04
C TYR A 32 5.46 25.87 -6.48
N ARG A 33 5.00 24.99 -7.38
CA ARG A 33 5.33 25.11 -8.81
C ARG A 33 4.73 26.39 -9.42
N MET A 34 3.52 26.79 -9.01
CA MET A 34 2.87 28.02 -9.48
C MET A 34 3.55 29.29 -8.97
N THR A 35 4.18 29.24 -7.79
CA THR A 35 4.94 30.36 -7.23
C THR A 35 6.38 30.45 -7.73
N GLY A 36 6.82 29.48 -8.55
CA GLY A 36 8.18 29.42 -9.10
C GLY A 36 9.20 28.73 -8.19
N ASP A 37 8.81 28.31 -6.99
CA ASP A 37 9.67 27.54 -6.07
C ASP A 37 9.72 26.07 -6.48
N ARG A 38 10.59 25.80 -7.46
CA ARG A 38 10.78 24.46 -8.04
C ARG A 38 11.39 23.46 -7.05
N GLU A 39 12.22 23.93 -6.12
CA GLU A 39 12.89 23.06 -5.16
C GLU A 39 11.89 22.51 -4.14
N THR A 40 11.09 23.38 -3.54
CA THR A 40 10.05 22.97 -2.59
C THR A 40 8.99 22.11 -3.29
N ALA A 41 8.62 22.46 -4.53
CA ALA A 41 7.74 21.62 -5.33
C ALA A 41 8.31 20.20 -5.55
N ALA A 42 9.61 20.07 -5.85
CA ALA A 42 10.27 18.78 -6.03
C ALA A 42 10.28 17.94 -4.75
N ARG A 43 10.51 18.56 -3.58
CA ARG A 43 10.45 17.87 -2.28
C ARG A 43 9.06 17.30 -2.01
N TRP A 44 8.01 18.07 -2.26
CA TRP A 44 6.63 17.59 -2.12
C TRP A 44 6.28 16.45 -3.09
N MET A 45 6.80 16.48 -4.32
CA MET A 45 6.63 15.35 -5.25
C MET A 45 7.31 14.08 -4.76
N GLU A 46 8.48 14.18 -4.12
CA GLU A 46 9.14 13.00 -3.57
C GLU A 46 8.40 12.41 -2.38
N GLU A 47 7.84 13.25 -1.49
CA GLU A 47 6.98 12.75 -0.40
C GLU A 47 5.69 12.11 -0.92
N ALA A 48 5.09 12.63 -1.98
CA ALA A 48 3.95 11.97 -2.63
C ALA A 48 4.33 10.56 -3.14
N ARG A 49 5.47 10.44 -3.83
CA ARG A 49 5.99 9.15 -4.30
C ARG A 49 6.30 8.20 -3.16
N ARG A 50 6.81 8.70 -2.03
CA ARG A 50 7.03 7.88 -0.84
C ARG A 50 5.71 7.30 -0.34
N CYS A 51 4.67 8.13 -0.20
CA CYS A 51 3.35 7.69 0.23
C CYS A 51 2.76 6.64 -0.75
N GLU A 52 2.96 6.79 -2.06
CA GLU A 52 2.58 5.79 -3.07
C GLU A 52 3.36 4.47 -2.94
N ARG A 53 4.69 4.51 -2.76
CA ARG A 53 5.51 3.29 -2.56
C ARG A 53 5.09 2.52 -1.32
N ASP A 54 4.79 3.21 -0.23
CA ASP A 54 4.34 2.57 1.00
C ASP A 54 2.94 1.97 0.84
N LEU A 55 2.07 2.61 0.05
CA LEU A 55 0.77 2.08 -0.30
C LEU A 55 0.88 0.80 -1.15
N ASP A 56 1.78 0.78 -2.13
CA ASP A 56 2.05 -0.38 -2.97
C ASP A 56 2.51 -1.58 -2.16
N LYS A 57 3.31 -1.39 -1.11
CA LYS A 57 3.70 -2.48 -0.20
C LYS A 57 2.49 -3.11 0.50
N LEU A 58 1.49 -2.32 0.91
CA LEU A 58 0.27 -2.83 1.53
C LEU A 58 -0.56 -3.65 0.53
N ILE A 59 -0.59 -3.21 -0.73
CA ILE A 59 -1.28 -3.92 -1.82
C ILE A 59 -0.57 -5.24 -2.10
N GLN A 60 0.76 -5.23 -2.25
CA GLN A 60 1.57 -6.42 -2.49
C GLN A 60 1.42 -7.44 -1.35
N LYS A 61 1.41 -6.97 -0.10
CA LYS A 61 1.16 -7.82 1.07
C LYS A 61 -0.19 -8.53 1.00
N LYS A 62 -1.26 -7.87 0.54
CA LYS A 62 -2.55 -8.52 0.31
C LYS A 62 -2.47 -9.54 -0.82
N GLN A 63 -1.90 -9.15 -1.97
CA GLN A 63 -1.79 -10.02 -3.13
C GLN A 63 -1.04 -11.31 -2.80
N GLU A 64 0.03 -11.22 -2.02
CA GLU A 64 0.79 -12.38 -1.58
C GLU A 64 -0.04 -13.27 -0.65
N ARG A 65 -0.76 -12.70 0.31
CA ARG A 65 -1.66 -13.48 1.16
C ARG A 65 -2.73 -14.19 0.35
N ASP A 66 -3.37 -13.49 -0.57
CA ASP A 66 -4.45 -14.05 -1.40
C ASP A 66 -3.91 -15.22 -2.27
N ARG A 67 -2.68 -15.10 -2.80
CA ARG A 67 -1.98 -16.21 -3.49
C ARG A 67 -1.69 -17.40 -2.58
N LEU A 68 -1.22 -17.16 -1.35
CA LEU A 68 -0.96 -18.24 -0.38
C LEU A 68 -2.25 -18.96 0.02
N GLU A 69 -3.36 -18.23 0.15
CA GLU A 69 -4.68 -18.79 0.42
C GLU A 69 -5.14 -19.71 -0.73
N GLU A 70 -4.91 -19.33 -1.98
CA GLU A 70 -5.15 -20.19 -3.16
C GLU A 70 -4.30 -21.47 -3.12
N VAL A 71 -3.00 -21.35 -2.85
CA VAL A 71 -2.10 -22.52 -2.75
C VAL A 71 -2.55 -23.48 -1.64
N VAL A 72 -2.90 -22.97 -0.47
CA VAL A 72 -3.38 -23.81 0.65
C VAL A 72 -4.70 -24.48 0.31
N LYS A 73 -5.60 -23.80 -0.40
CA LYS A 73 -6.85 -24.40 -0.89
C LYS A 73 -6.58 -25.57 -1.84
N ASP A 74 -5.64 -25.41 -2.76
CA ASP A 74 -5.25 -26.46 -3.71
C ASP A 74 -4.60 -27.67 -3.03
N LEU A 75 -3.74 -27.45 -2.03
CA LEU A 75 -3.12 -28.52 -1.24
C LEU A 75 -4.19 -29.30 -0.45
N LYS A 76 -5.11 -28.60 0.21
CA LYS A 76 -6.24 -29.23 0.92
C LYS A 76 -7.13 -30.04 -0.01
N ALA A 77 -7.40 -29.55 -1.22
CA ALA A 77 -8.15 -30.29 -2.24
C ALA A 77 -7.46 -31.59 -2.67
N ARG A 78 -6.13 -31.68 -2.53
CA ARG A 78 -5.33 -32.88 -2.78
C ARG A 78 -5.17 -33.78 -1.56
N GLY A 79 -5.87 -33.51 -0.46
CA GLY A 79 -5.80 -34.29 0.78
C GLY A 79 -4.58 -33.97 1.66
N ILE A 80 -3.84 -32.89 1.35
CA ILE A 80 -2.68 -32.47 2.15
C ILE A 80 -3.16 -31.53 3.26
N LEU A 81 -2.89 -31.88 4.51
CA LEU A 81 -3.18 -31.03 5.65
C LEU A 81 -2.10 -29.94 5.79
N CYS A 82 -2.48 -28.69 5.59
CA CYS A 82 -1.60 -27.54 5.73
C CYS A 82 -2.36 -26.30 6.23
N GLU A 83 -1.66 -25.42 6.95
CA GLU A 83 -2.20 -24.17 7.50
C GLU A 83 -1.20 -23.02 7.32
N ILE A 84 -1.71 -21.80 7.14
CA ILE A 84 -0.87 -20.60 7.07
C ILE A 84 -0.55 -20.15 8.49
N VAL A 85 0.73 -20.20 8.86
CA VAL A 85 1.21 -19.71 10.16
C VAL A 85 1.91 -18.37 9.99
N ARG A 86 1.41 -17.33 10.65
CA ARG A 86 2.08 -16.02 10.68
C ARG A 86 3.02 -15.97 11.87
N ARG A 87 4.33 -15.85 11.62
CA ARG A 87 5.33 -15.59 12.66
C ARG A 87 5.62 -14.09 12.72
N SER A 88 5.30 -13.45 13.84
CA SER A 88 5.83 -12.13 14.19
C SER A 88 7.25 -12.35 14.72
N ILE A 89 8.24 -11.90 13.98
CA ILE A 89 9.59 -11.73 14.53
C ILE A 89 9.54 -10.37 15.24
N GLY A 90 9.60 -10.40 16.57
CA GLY A 90 9.61 -9.21 17.42
C GLY A 90 10.95 -8.50 17.38
#